data_AF-A0A382TW42-F1
#
_entry.id   AF-A0A382TW42-F1
#
_cell.length_a   1.000
_cell.length_b   1.000
_cell.length_c   1.000
_cell.angle_alpha   90.00
_cell.angle_beta   90.00
_cell.angle_gamma   90.00
#
_symmetry.space_group_name_H-M   'P 1'
#
loop_
_entity.id
_entity.type
_entity.pdbx_description
1 polymer ?
#
loop_
_entity_poly.entity_id
_entity_poly.type
_entity_poly.pdbx_seq_one_letter_code
_entity_poly.pdbx_strand_id
1 'polypeptide(L)'
;TLDKEYLGQMERAMQAERISTGPGTIEAYINGAEFDSMFNRRDNPGRLIPKGWQYQDLIFFDSTLKEYVSLIREAKNSGRIQQSTVDMLFMKAKVEATRNWHVFSRMLLRAQEKFLAKAGWLMNRFATARLGVAIERHRLAKGSLPDNLDELVSTYIDAIPVDISTGNPIAWERKGKHRYRIPAVDVRRNTWKYDPILAAIQLGDLDRLEKMSDEGWELTTPKPGEESRHEAAVNVRRGRYPDPNYLGVPESVALASQGALKLAGLSGNMEMLQWLLDRGLTPGDDDLELAVEMQRVD
;
A
#
# COMPACT_ATOMS: atom_id res chain seq x y z
N THR A 1 6.28 -13.67 -14.32
CA THR A 1 5.31 -13.04 -13.41
C THR A 1 5.48 -11.54 -13.50
N LEU A 2 4.42 -10.78 -13.25
CA LEU A 2 4.43 -9.31 -13.22
C LEU A 2 5.64 -8.77 -12.42
N ASP A 3 5.96 -9.44 -11.32
CA ASP A 3 7.06 -9.08 -10.43
C ASP A 3 8.45 -9.17 -11.09
N LYS A 4 8.72 -10.25 -11.83
CA LYS A 4 10.00 -10.44 -12.54
C LYS A 4 10.17 -9.44 -13.66
N GLU A 5 9.10 -9.08 -14.35
CA GLU A 5 9.11 -8.05 -15.40
C GLU A 5 9.37 -6.67 -14.81
N TYR A 6 8.70 -6.34 -13.70
CA TYR A 6 8.88 -5.06 -13.00
C TYR A 6 10.31 -4.87 -12.49
N LEU A 7 10.88 -5.88 -11.83
CA LEU A 7 12.29 -5.84 -11.43
C LEU A 7 13.26 -5.81 -12.62
N GLY A 8 12.91 -6.45 -13.74
CA GLY A 8 13.68 -6.34 -14.98
C GLY A 8 13.66 -4.93 -15.59
N GLN A 9 12.53 -4.23 -15.51
CA GLN A 9 12.46 -2.81 -15.90
C GLN A 9 13.30 -1.94 -14.97
N MET A 10 13.24 -2.20 -13.67
CA MET A 10 14.03 -1.48 -12.67
C MET A 10 15.54 -1.71 -12.84
N GLU A 11 15.95 -2.94 -13.14
CA GLU A 11 17.33 -3.29 -13.48
C GLU A 11 17.83 -2.43 -14.65
N ARG A 12 17.03 -2.33 -15.73
CA ARG A 12 17.36 -1.50 -16.90
C ARG A 12 17.42 -0.01 -16.55
N ALA A 13 16.49 0.48 -15.74
CA ALA A 13 16.49 1.88 -15.31
C ALA A 13 17.74 2.23 -14.48
N MET A 14 18.14 1.36 -13.55
CA MET A 14 19.35 1.57 -12.75
C MET A 14 20.64 1.38 -13.56
N GLN A 15 20.64 0.51 -14.56
CA GLN A 15 21.74 0.46 -15.54
C GLN A 15 21.82 1.75 -16.37
N ALA A 16 20.68 2.29 -16.82
CA ALA A 16 20.64 3.57 -17.52
C ALA A 16 21.18 4.70 -16.62
N GLU A 17 20.74 4.78 -15.37
CA GLU A 17 21.24 5.76 -14.39
C GLU A 17 22.76 5.63 -14.19
N ARG A 18 23.26 4.39 -14.10
CA ARG A 18 24.68 4.06 -13.96
C ARG A 18 25.51 4.49 -15.16
N ILE A 19 24.98 4.54 -16.38
CA ILE A 19 25.76 4.89 -17.59
C ILE A 19 25.47 6.29 -18.13
N SER A 20 24.38 6.92 -17.72
CA SER A 20 23.93 8.21 -18.25
C SER A 20 23.92 9.28 -17.16
N THR A 21 22.81 9.47 -16.45
CA THR A 21 22.60 10.62 -15.56
C THR A 21 23.70 10.76 -14.50
N GLY A 22 24.09 9.66 -13.85
CA GLY A 22 25.08 9.70 -12.76
C GLY A 22 26.47 10.11 -13.25
N PRO A 23 27.17 9.25 -14.01
CA PRO A 23 28.45 9.59 -14.60
C PRO A 23 28.43 10.84 -15.46
N GLY A 24 27.41 11.01 -16.30
CA GLY A 24 27.29 12.17 -17.17
C GLY A 24 27.21 13.49 -16.40
N THR A 25 26.58 13.50 -15.22
CA THR A 25 26.59 14.68 -14.33
C THR A 25 28.00 14.96 -13.78
N ILE A 26 28.70 13.93 -13.31
CA ILE A 26 30.04 14.07 -12.72
C ILE A 26 31.06 14.44 -13.81
N GLU A 27 30.99 13.82 -14.99
CA GLU A 27 31.84 14.09 -16.14
C GLU A 27 31.60 15.49 -16.71
N ALA A 28 30.34 15.93 -16.85
CA ALA A 28 30.03 17.29 -17.26
C ALA A 28 30.65 18.31 -16.29
N TYR A 29 30.59 18.04 -14.99
CA TYR A 29 31.22 18.87 -13.97
C TYR A 29 32.76 18.88 -14.10
N ILE A 30 33.41 17.73 -14.26
CA ILE A 30 34.86 17.61 -14.50
C ILE A 30 35.29 18.44 -15.73
N ASN A 31 34.42 18.50 -16.74
CA ASN A 31 34.62 19.23 -17.99
C ASN A 31 34.23 20.72 -17.91
N GLY A 32 33.82 21.21 -16.73
CA GLY A 32 33.60 22.63 -16.47
C GLY A 32 32.15 23.11 -16.67
N ALA A 33 31.17 22.21 -16.73
CA ALA A 33 29.77 22.61 -16.66
C ALA A 33 29.44 23.24 -15.30
N GLU A 34 28.66 24.31 -15.30
CA GLU A 34 28.25 25.03 -14.09
C GLU A 34 27.04 24.33 -13.45
N PHE A 35 27.16 24.02 -12.15
CA PHE A 35 26.13 23.32 -11.36
C PHE A 35 25.73 24.12 -10.12
N ASP A 36 25.73 25.45 -10.23
CA ASP A 36 25.43 26.41 -9.15
C ASP A 36 24.08 26.19 -8.44
N SER A 37 23.12 25.51 -9.08
CA SER A 37 21.83 25.15 -8.46
C SER A 37 21.83 23.82 -7.71
N MET A 38 22.82 22.94 -7.96
CA MET A 38 22.96 21.65 -7.26
C MET A 38 23.80 21.75 -5.99
N PHE A 39 24.68 22.75 -5.92
CA PHE A 39 25.52 23.02 -4.75
C PHE A 39 25.05 24.27 -4.03
N ASN A 40 24.89 24.22 -2.70
CA ASN A 40 24.71 25.45 -1.93
C ASN A 40 25.92 26.37 -2.16
N ARG A 41 25.70 27.66 -2.48
CA ARG A 41 26.77 28.65 -2.71
C ARG A 41 27.80 28.79 -1.57
N ARG A 42 27.39 28.46 -0.33
CA ARG A 42 28.28 28.41 0.86
C ARG A 42 29.11 27.13 0.96
N ASP A 43 28.70 26.07 0.26
CA ASP A 43 29.27 24.72 0.27
C ASP A 43 29.67 24.28 -1.15
N ASN A 44 30.15 25.20 -2.00
CA ASN A 44 30.68 24.86 -3.33
C ASN A 44 32.22 24.79 -3.31
N PRO A 45 32.85 23.77 -2.69
CA PRO A 45 34.28 23.55 -2.78
C PRO A 45 34.67 22.97 -4.14
N GLY A 46 33.72 22.72 -5.05
CA GLY A 46 33.97 21.91 -6.23
C GLY A 46 35.00 22.51 -7.19
N ARG A 47 35.22 23.84 -7.18
CA ARG A 47 36.32 24.49 -7.93
C ARG A 47 37.70 24.30 -7.28
N LEU A 48 37.73 23.90 -6.00
CA LEU A 48 38.93 23.65 -5.20
C LEU A 48 39.26 22.15 -5.06
N ILE A 49 38.34 21.26 -5.46
CA ILE A 49 38.57 19.81 -5.45
C ILE A 49 39.41 19.43 -6.69
N PRO A 50 40.58 18.79 -6.52
CA PRO A 50 41.39 18.33 -7.65
C PRO A 50 40.62 17.39 -8.57
N LYS A 51 40.83 17.50 -9.89
CA LYS A 51 40.17 16.62 -10.88
C LYS A 51 40.35 15.12 -10.57
N GLY A 52 41.52 14.72 -10.06
CA GLY A 52 41.78 13.35 -9.65
C GLY A 52 40.80 12.82 -8.58
N TRP A 53 40.35 13.68 -7.64
CA TRP A 53 39.37 13.30 -6.63
C TRP A 53 37.96 13.17 -7.22
N GLN A 54 37.63 13.98 -8.22
CA GLN A 54 36.36 13.88 -8.94
C GLN A 54 36.27 12.56 -9.73
N TYR A 55 37.38 12.11 -10.33
CA TYR A 55 37.45 10.78 -10.94
C TYR A 55 37.32 9.64 -9.93
N GLN A 56 37.86 9.79 -8.71
CA GLN A 56 37.65 8.81 -7.64
C GLN A 56 36.17 8.74 -7.21
N ASP A 57 35.50 9.89 -7.09
CA ASP A 57 34.06 9.98 -6.83
C ASP A 57 33.23 9.27 -7.94
N LEU A 58 33.59 9.50 -9.21
CA LEU A 58 32.99 8.83 -10.36
C LEU A 58 33.12 7.29 -10.28
N ILE A 59 34.34 6.79 -10.04
CA ILE A 59 34.60 5.34 -9.91
C ILE A 59 33.81 4.75 -8.75
N PHE A 60 33.76 5.47 -7.62
CA PHE A 60 33.04 5.05 -6.43
C PHE A 60 31.51 5.00 -6.67
N PHE A 61 30.96 6.01 -7.35
CA PHE A 61 29.56 6.04 -7.78
C PHE A 61 29.21 4.84 -8.68
N ASP A 62 30.00 4.62 -9.73
CA ASP A 62 29.79 3.52 -10.69
C ASP A 62 29.85 2.15 -9.99
N SER A 63 30.84 1.96 -9.13
CA SER A 63 31.04 0.71 -8.38
C SER A 63 29.85 0.45 -7.45
N THR A 64 29.38 1.47 -6.73
CA THR A 64 28.22 1.35 -5.84
C THR A 64 26.95 1.00 -6.62
N LEU A 65 26.68 1.68 -7.74
CA LEU A 65 25.51 1.34 -8.56
C LEU A 65 25.62 -0.03 -9.22
N LYS A 66 26.83 -0.49 -9.57
CA LYS A 66 27.03 -1.84 -10.10
C LYS A 66 26.66 -2.90 -9.07
N GLU A 67 27.03 -2.71 -7.81
CA GLU A 67 26.60 -3.57 -6.70
C GLU A 67 25.08 -3.49 -6.50
N TYR A 68 24.50 -2.28 -6.54
CA TYR A 68 23.06 -2.11 -6.39
C TYR A 68 22.26 -2.81 -7.49
N VAL A 69 22.70 -2.73 -8.75
CA VAL A 69 22.07 -3.49 -9.85
C VAL A 69 22.21 -4.99 -9.65
N SER A 70 23.31 -5.45 -9.07
CA SER A 70 23.49 -6.87 -8.74
C SER A 70 22.46 -7.33 -7.70
N LEU A 71 22.15 -6.51 -6.69
CA LEU A 71 21.06 -6.78 -5.74
C LEU A 71 19.68 -6.82 -6.41
N ILE A 72 19.42 -5.95 -7.40
CA ILE A 72 18.17 -5.99 -8.17
C ILE A 72 18.06 -7.29 -8.99
N ARG A 73 19.16 -7.75 -9.58
CA ARG A 73 19.21 -9.04 -10.30
C ARG A 73 18.98 -10.21 -9.37
N GLU A 74 19.59 -10.21 -8.19
CA GLU A 74 19.36 -11.22 -7.16
C GLU A 74 17.88 -11.24 -6.76
N ALA A 75 17.27 -10.07 -6.55
CA ALA A 75 15.86 -9.95 -6.22
C ALA A 75 14.95 -10.49 -7.34
N LYS A 76 15.28 -10.22 -8.61
CA LYS A 76 14.56 -10.73 -9.77
C LYS A 76 14.64 -12.26 -9.88
N ASN A 77 15.80 -12.83 -9.60
CA ASN A 77 16.03 -14.27 -9.70
C ASN A 77 15.38 -15.03 -8.54
N SER A 78 15.54 -14.51 -7.31
CA SER A 78 14.99 -15.10 -6.09
C SER A 78 13.50 -14.81 -5.89
N GLY A 79 12.98 -13.75 -6.51
CA GLY A 79 11.65 -13.22 -6.23
C GLY A 79 11.54 -12.55 -4.85
N ARG A 80 12.66 -12.17 -4.21
CA ARG A 80 12.70 -11.58 -2.87
C ARG A 80 13.63 -10.38 -2.82
N ILE A 81 13.19 -9.30 -2.17
CA ILE A 81 14.03 -8.13 -1.90
C ILE A 81 14.59 -8.24 -0.49
N GLN A 82 15.91 -8.43 -0.39
CA GLN A 82 16.64 -8.37 0.89
C GLN A 82 16.93 -6.92 1.26
N GLN A 83 15.95 -6.24 1.85
CA GLN A 83 16.06 -4.80 2.14
C GLN A 83 17.23 -4.47 3.06
N SER A 84 17.56 -5.35 4.03
CA SER A 84 18.71 -5.16 4.92
C SER A 84 20.05 -5.08 4.18
N THR A 85 20.21 -5.89 3.12
CA THR A 85 21.41 -5.89 2.27
C THR A 85 21.51 -4.58 1.47
N VAL A 86 20.38 -4.10 0.96
CA VAL A 86 20.29 -2.81 0.26
C VAL A 86 20.63 -1.66 1.20
N ASP A 87 20.02 -1.63 2.40
CA ASP A 87 20.27 -0.60 3.41
C ASP A 87 21.74 -0.60 3.82
N MET A 88 22.35 -1.78 4.00
CA MET A 88 23.77 -1.91 4.33
C MET A 88 24.67 -1.36 3.22
N LEU A 89 24.36 -1.62 1.94
CA LEU A 89 25.10 -1.07 0.81
C LEU A 89 25.10 0.47 0.84
N PHE A 90 23.92 1.08 0.96
CA PHE A 90 23.81 2.54 0.97
C PHE A 90 24.39 3.18 2.23
N MET A 91 24.32 2.51 3.39
CA MET A 91 24.97 2.98 4.61
C MET A 91 26.48 2.97 4.49
N LYS A 92 27.08 1.87 3.99
CA LYS A 92 28.52 1.80 3.70
C LYS A 92 28.91 2.88 2.71
N ALA A 93 28.13 3.05 1.64
CA ALA A 93 28.42 4.03 0.61
C ALA A 93 28.39 5.47 1.15
N LYS A 94 27.44 5.79 2.02
CA LYS A 94 27.34 7.09 2.68
C LYS A 94 28.53 7.38 3.59
N VAL A 95 28.98 6.40 4.35
CA VAL A 95 30.15 6.52 5.25
C VAL A 95 31.42 6.77 4.42
N GLU A 96 31.65 5.94 3.40
CA GLU A 96 32.81 6.06 2.51
C GLU A 96 32.82 7.40 1.76
N ALA A 97 31.67 7.80 1.21
CA ALA A 97 31.54 9.08 0.51
C ALA A 97 31.82 10.28 1.42
N THR A 98 31.42 10.20 2.68
CA THR A 98 31.68 11.27 3.66
C THR A 98 33.16 11.31 4.04
N ARG A 99 33.77 10.14 4.27
CA ARG A 99 35.19 10.02 4.67
C ARG A 99 36.14 10.52 3.58
N ASN A 100 35.85 10.19 2.32
CA ASN A 100 36.73 10.47 1.18
C ASN A 100 36.29 11.71 0.38
N TRP A 101 35.36 12.51 0.90
CA TRP A 101 34.85 13.71 0.22
C TRP A 101 34.30 13.46 -1.19
N HIS A 102 33.63 12.32 -1.39
CA HIS A 102 32.89 12.03 -2.63
C HIS A 102 31.55 12.78 -2.62
N VAL A 103 31.60 14.07 -2.94
CA VAL A 103 30.48 15.01 -2.85
C VAL A 103 29.32 14.59 -3.76
N PHE A 104 29.61 14.14 -4.98
CA PHE A 104 28.59 13.71 -5.93
C PHE A 104 27.92 12.42 -5.47
N SER A 105 28.71 11.41 -5.12
CA SER A 105 28.18 10.15 -4.61
C SER A 105 27.31 10.33 -3.37
N ARG A 106 27.71 11.21 -2.43
CA ARG A 106 26.91 11.52 -1.24
C ARG A 106 25.53 12.09 -1.58
N MET A 107 25.43 12.86 -2.67
CA MET A 107 24.19 13.47 -3.15
C MET A 107 23.36 12.49 -3.98
N LEU A 108 23.95 11.96 -5.05
CA LEU A 108 23.26 11.19 -6.09
C LEU A 108 22.82 9.82 -5.58
N LEU A 109 23.65 9.11 -4.80
CA LEU A 109 23.28 7.79 -4.28
C LEU A 109 22.12 7.86 -3.28
N ARG A 110 21.99 8.95 -2.53
CA ARG A 110 20.90 9.14 -1.56
C ARG A 110 19.52 9.12 -2.23
N ALA A 111 19.42 9.62 -3.46
CA ALA A 111 18.15 9.59 -4.21
C ALA A 111 17.72 8.15 -4.55
N GLN A 112 18.68 7.24 -4.71
CA GLN A 112 18.48 5.87 -5.18
C GLN A 112 18.08 4.90 -4.06
N GLU A 113 18.50 5.16 -2.83
CA GLU A 113 18.34 4.28 -1.64
C GLU A 113 16.93 3.67 -1.51
N LYS A 114 15.89 4.46 -1.78
CA LYS A 114 14.50 4.07 -1.52
C LYS A 114 13.80 3.45 -2.72
N PHE A 115 14.40 3.40 -3.90
CA PHE A 115 13.67 2.95 -5.09
C PHE A 115 13.29 1.48 -5.01
N LEU A 116 14.22 0.59 -4.63
CA LEU A 116 13.92 -0.84 -4.57
C LEU A 116 12.90 -1.17 -3.47
N ALA A 117 12.96 -0.48 -2.33
CA ALA A 117 11.93 -0.58 -1.29
C ALA A 117 10.55 -0.17 -1.82
N LYS A 118 10.46 0.97 -2.53
CA LYS A 118 9.21 1.44 -3.17
C LYS A 118 8.69 0.47 -4.22
N ALA A 119 9.58 -0.13 -5.01
CA ALA A 119 9.24 -1.18 -5.95
C ALA A 119 8.60 -2.37 -5.23
N GLY A 120 9.25 -2.87 -4.17
CA GLY A 120 8.71 -3.96 -3.35
C GLY A 120 7.33 -3.64 -2.77
N TRP A 121 7.10 -2.42 -2.28
CA TRP A 121 5.78 -2.00 -1.79
C TRP A 121 4.71 -2.04 -2.88
N LEU A 122 5.03 -1.56 -4.09
CA LEU A 122 4.09 -1.57 -5.21
C LEU A 122 3.77 -3.01 -5.65
N MET A 123 4.79 -3.87 -5.72
CA MET A 123 4.62 -5.28 -6.08
C MET A 123 3.75 -6.00 -5.05
N ASN A 124 3.98 -5.77 -3.75
CA ASN A 124 3.12 -6.29 -2.68
C ASN A 124 1.67 -5.83 -2.81
N ARG A 125 1.42 -4.57 -3.21
CA ARG A 125 0.05 -4.10 -3.47
C ARG A 125 -0.63 -4.85 -4.60
N PHE A 126 0.07 -5.11 -5.70
CA PHE A 126 -0.49 -5.92 -6.79
C PHE A 126 -0.73 -7.36 -6.36
N ALA A 127 0.14 -7.95 -5.55
CA ALA A 127 -0.05 -9.27 -4.96
C ALA A 127 -1.31 -9.31 -4.07
N THR A 128 -1.46 -8.35 -3.16
CA THR A 128 -2.66 -8.17 -2.33
C THR A 128 -3.93 -8.02 -3.18
N ALA A 129 -3.91 -7.19 -4.22
CA ALA A 129 -5.06 -6.98 -5.10
C ALA A 129 -5.45 -8.24 -5.89
N ARG A 130 -4.45 -8.96 -6.44
CA ARG A 130 -4.68 -10.24 -7.13
C ARG A 130 -5.32 -11.27 -6.22
N LEU A 131 -4.82 -11.39 -4.99
CA LEU A 131 -5.42 -12.26 -3.99
C LEU A 131 -6.86 -11.82 -3.70
N GLY A 132 -7.08 -10.53 -3.43
CA GLY A 132 -8.41 -9.94 -3.22
C GLY A 132 -9.42 -10.27 -4.32
N VAL A 133 -9.02 -10.16 -5.59
CA VAL A 133 -9.88 -10.49 -6.74
C VAL A 133 -10.18 -11.99 -6.81
N ALA A 134 -9.21 -12.86 -6.54
CA ALA A 134 -9.42 -14.30 -6.56
C ALA A 134 -10.45 -14.73 -5.49
N ILE A 135 -10.40 -14.11 -4.32
CA ILE A 135 -11.35 -14.32 -3.21
C ILE A 135 -12.76 -13.95 -3.63
N GLU A 136 -12.91 -12.78 -4.24
CA GLU A 136 -14.24 -12.33 -4.63
C GLU A 136 -14.81 -13.17 -5.75
N ARG A 137 -13.99 -13.63 -6.69
CA ARG A 137 -14.43 -14.58 -7.71
C ARG A 137 -14.90 -15.89 -7.08
N HIS A 138 -14.16 -16.42 -6.10
CA HIS A 138 -14.59 -17.59 -5.34
C HIS A 138 -15.92 -17.34 -4.63
N ARG A 139 -16.05 -16.23 -3.90
CA ARG A 139 -17.25 -15.87 -3.14
C ARG A 139 -18.48 -15.73 -4.04
N LEU A 140 -18.33 -15.11 -5.21
CA LEU A 140 -19.42 -14.98 -6.18
C LEU A 140 -19.83 -16.33 -6.79
N ALA A 141 -18.88 -17.23 -7.03
CA ALA A 141 -19.14 -18.53 -7.64
C ALA A 141 -19.69 -19.58 -6.65
N LYS A 142 -19.26 -19.52 -5.38
CA LYS A 142 -19.60 -20.51 -4.34
C LYS A 142 -20.60 -20.02 -3.30
N GLY A 143 -20.86 -18.71 -3.26
CA GLY A 143 -21.70 -18.06 -2.25
C GLY A 143 -20.98 -17.73 -0.94
N SER A 144 -19.78 -18.27 -0.71
CA SER A 144 -19.02 -18.08 0.53
C SER A 144 -17.55 -17.74 0.29
N LEU A 145 -16.95 -17.06 1.26
CA LEU A 145 -15.49 -16.98 1.33
C LEU A 145 -14.90 -18.40 1.40
N PRO A 146 -13.72 -18.64 0.81
CA PRO A 146 -13.05 -19.92 0.93
C PRO A 146 -12.68 -20.20 2.40
N ASP A 147 -12.61 -21.48 2.77
CA ASP A 147 -12.20 -21.87 4.13
C ASP A 147 -10.68 -21.81 4.28
N ASN A 148 -9.94 -22.04 3.19
CA ASN A 148 -8.50 -21.86 3.11
C ASN A 148 -8.08 -21.29 1.73
N LEU A 149 -6.87 -20.74 1.68
CA LEU A 149 -6.35 -20.14 0.45
C LEU A 149 -6.17 -21.14 -0.70
N ASP A 150 -5.95 -22.42 -0.41
CA ASP A 150 -5.64 -23.43 -1.43
C ASP A 150 -6.84 -23.69 -2.35
N GLU A 151 -8.07 -23.44 -1.89
CA GLU A 151 -9.29 -23.45 -2.72
C GLU A 151 -9.26 -22.45 -3.88
N LEU A 152 -8.44 -21.40 -3.77
CA LEU A 152 -8.28 -20.41 -4.84
C LEU A 152 -7.38 -20.89 -5.97
N VAL A 153 -6.46 -21.81 -5.66
CA VAL A 153 -5.38 -22.19 -6.56
C VAL A 153 -5.92 -22.97 -7.76
N SER A 154 -5.31 -22.77 -8.93
CA SER A 154 -5.69 -23.34 -10.23
C SER A 154 -6.98 -22.80 -10.84
N THR A 155 -8.00 -22.47 -10.04
CA THR A 155 -9.29 -21.97 -10.55
C THR A 155 -9.35 -20.45 -10.62
N TYR A 156 -8.91 -19.76 -9.57
CA TYR A 156 -9.05 -18.31 -9.44
C TYR A 156 -7.70 -17.58 -9.45
N ILE A 157 -6.62 -18.27 -9.09
CA ILE A 157 -5.25 -17.77 -9.12
C ILE A 157 -4.26 -18.91 -9.36
N ASP A 158 -3.14 -18.66 -10.06
CA ASP A 158 -2.15 -19.70 -10.36
C ASP A 158 -1.44 -20.23 -9.11
N ALA A 159 -1.16 -19.35 -8.15
CA ALA A 159 -0.51 -19.65 -6.88
C ALA A 159 -0.78 -18.53 -5.88
N ILE A 160 -0.69 -18.84 -4.59
CA ILE A 160 -0.82 -17.84 -3.53
C ILE A 160 0.37 -16.87 -3.60
N PRO A 161 0.12 -15.55 -3.75
CA PRO A 161 1.19 -14.58 -3.81
C PRO A 161 1.96 -14.54 -2.48
N VAL A 162 3.28 -14.32 -2.60
CA VAL A 162 4.15 -14.09 -1.45
C VAL A 162 4.51 -12.61 -1.37
N ASP A 163 4.69 -12.11 -0.15
CA ASP A 163 5.24 -10.78 0.09
C ASP A 163 6.69 -10.76 -0.38
N ILE A 164 7.07 -9.86 -1.27
CA ILE A 164 8.43 -9.83 -1.84
C ILE A 164 9.51 -9.45 -0.82
N SER A 165 9.15 -8.76 0.25
CA SER A 165 10.11 -8.30 1.28
C SER A 165 10.34 -9.40 2.33
N THR A 166 9.28 -10.07 2.76
CA THR A 166 9.38 -11.11 3.79
C THR A 166 9.49 -12.52 3.21
N GLY A 167 8.99 -12.73 1.99
CA GLY A 167 8.76 -13.99 1.28
C GLY A 167 7.80 -14.96 1.98
N ASN A 168 7.03 -14.47 2.94
CA ASN A 168 5.91 -15.21 3.50
C ASN A 168 4.71 -15.08 2.57
N PRO A 169 3.79 -16.07 2.54
CA PRO A 169 2.49 -15.90 1.88
C PRO A 169 1.80 -14.63 2.36
N ILE A 170 1.11 -13.93 1.45
CA ILE A 170 0.31 -12.76 1.82
C ILE A 170 -0.73 -13.17 2.86
N ALA A 171 -0.72 -12.48 4.00
CA ALA A 171 -1.63 -12.76 5.10
C ALA A 171 -3.08 -12.41 4.73
N TRP A 172 -4.02 -13.18 5.27
CA TRP A 172 -5.45 -12.97 5.13
C TRP A 172 -6.10 -13.12 6.49
N GLU A 173 -7.12 -12.32 6.77
CA GLU A 173 -8.03 -12.58 7.89
C GLU A 173 -9.51 -12.56 7.46
N ARG A 174 -10.28 -13.60 7.85
CA ARG A 174 -11.71 -13.75 7.60
C ARG A 174 -12.50 -13.46 8.87
N LYS A 175 -13.69 -12.86 8.73
CA LYS A 175 -14.74 -12.85 9.77
C LYS A 175 -16.09 -13.23 9.18
N GLY A 176 -16.74 -14.17 9.84
CA GLY A 176 -18.06 -14.63 9.43
C GLY A 176 -18.02 -15.14 7.99
N LYS A 177 -19.11 -14.90 7.25
CA LYS A 177 -19.28 -15.45 5.91
C LYS A 177 -18.87 -14.51 4.77
N HIS A 178 -18.86 -13.21 4.98
CA HIS A 178 -18.73 -12.24 3.89
C HIS A 178 -17.55 -11.28 4.03
N ARG A 179 -17.07 -11.00 5.24
CA ARG A 179 -16.02 -9.99 5.46
C ARG A 179 -14.63 -10.60 5.55
N TYR A 180 -13.67 -9.95 4.90
CA TYR A 180 -12.26 -10.29 5.02
C TYR A 180 -11.37 -9.05 4.86
N ARG A 181 -10.12 -9.17 5.31
CA ARG A 181 -9.07 -8.18 5.05
C ARG A 181 -7.78 -8.86 4.64
N ILE A 182 -7.00 -8.15 3.84
CA ILE A 182 -5.63 -8.52 3.48
C ILE A 182 -4.74 -7.36 3.95
N PRO A 183 -4.06 -7.48 5.11
CA PRO A 183 -3.15 -6.44 5.58
C PRO A 183 -1.97 -6.32 4.60
N ALA A 184 -1.73 -5.12 4.05
CA ALA A 184 -0.50 -4.90 3.27
C ALA A 184 0.63 -4.43 4.20
N VAL A 185 1.83 -4.95 3.95
CA VAL A 185 3.02 -4.73 4.78
C VAL A 185 3.83 -3.49 4.31
N ASP A 186 3.19 -2.52 3.67
CA ASP A 186 3.91 -1.32 3.19
C ASP A 186 4.05 -0.23 4.27
N VAL A 187 4.94 0.75 4.05
CA VAL A 187 5.12 1.90 4.97
C VAL A 187 3.88 2.75 5.17
N ARG A 188 2.90 2.69 4.25
CA ARG A 188 1.62 3.37 4.40
C ARG A 188 0.61 2.51 5.16
N ARG A 189 0.94 1.24 5.45
CA ARG A 189 0.06 0.25 6.07
C ARG A 189 -1.30 0.21 5.39
N ASN A 190 -1.29 0.30 4.05
CA ASN A 190 -2.52 0.21 3.30
C ASN A 190 -3.12 -1.19 3.53
N THR A 191 -4.41 -1.28 3.77
CA THR A 191 -5.09 -2.57 3.94
C THR A 191 -6.08 -2.73 2.81
N TRP A 192 -6.01 -3.85 2.09
CA TRP A 192 -7.11 -4.20 1.19
C TRP A 192 -8.26 -4.70 2.05
N LYS A 193 -9.34 -3.94 2.07
CA LYS A 193 -10.57 -4.27 2.77
C LYS A 193 -11.64 -4.39 1.70
N TYR A 194 -12.41 -5.47 1.76
CA TYR A 194 -13.63 -5.57 0.98
C TYR A 194 -14.79 -5.78 1.96
N ASP A 195 -15.79 -4.90 1.84
CA ASP A 195 -17.02 -4.97 2.59
C ASP A 195 -18.18 -5.18 1.63
N PRO A 196 -18.62 -6.44 1.43
CA PRO A 196 -19.73 -6.73 0.54
C PRO A 196 -21.05 -6.14 1.01
N ILE A 197 -21.20 -5.87 2.32
CA ILE A 197 -22.39 -5.24 2.90
C ILE A 197 -22.39 -3.77 2.53
N LEU A 198 -21.29 -3.05 2.80
CA LEU A 198 -21.16 -1.65 2.40
C LEU A 198 -21.27 -1.49 0.88
N ALA A 199 -20.70 -2.41 0.10
CA ALA A 199 -20.81 -2.38 -1.35
C ALA A 199 -22.26 -2.56 -1.83
N ALA A 200 -23.03 -3.46 -1.23
CA ALA A 200 -24.45 -3.62 -1.54
C ALA A 200 -25.24 -2.35 -1.19
N ILE A 201 -24.94 -1.72 -0.05
CA ILE A 201 -25.54 -0.45 0.36
C ILE A 201 -25.24 0.68 -0.64
N GLN A 202 -23.98 0.82 -1.04
CA GLN A 202 -23.56 1.82 -2.03
C GLN A 202 -24.24 1.66 -3.38
N LEU A 203 -24.54 0.41 -3.76
CA LEU A 203 -25.20 0.10 -5.03
C LEU A 203 -26.73 0.15 -4.93
N GLY A 204 -27.30 0.33 -3.74
CA GLY A 204 -28.75 0.23 -3.55
C GLY A 204 -29.31 -1.18 -3.77
N ASP A 205 -28.48 -2.22 -3.65
CA ASP A 205 -28.83 -3.63 -3.88
C ASP A 205 -29.42 -4.28 -2.62
N LEU A 206 -30.71 -4.03 -2.38
CA LEU A 206 -31.44 -4.54 -1.20
C LEU A 206 -31.57 -6.07 -1.21
N ASP A 207 -31.91 -6.66 -2.36
CA ASP A 207 -32.04 -8.12 -2.52
C ASP A 207 -30.77 -8.85 -2.06
N ARG A 208 -29.60 -8.28 -2.36
CA ARG A 208 -28.32 -8.83 -1.95
C ARG A 208 -28.09 -8.73 -0.44
N LEU A 209 -28.52 -7.64 0.21
CA LEU A 209 -28.46 -7.51 1.67
C LEU A 209 -29.39 -8.52 2.34
N GLU A 210 -30.59 -8.70 1.83
CA GLU A 210 -31.55 -9.69 2.32
C GLU A 210 -30.99 -11.10 2.19
N LYS A 211 -30.42 -11.44 1.03
CA LYS A 211 -29.76 -12.72 0.82
C LYS A 211 -28.60 -12.94 1.80
N MET A 212 -27.77 -11.94 2.07
CA MET A 212 -26.71 -12.06 3.08
C MET A 212 -27.29 -12.29 4.48
N SER A 213 -28.43 -11.63 4.80
CA SER A 213 -29.17 -11.86 6.04
C SER A 213 -29.65 -13.31 6.15
N ASP A 214 -30.22 -13.88 5.08
CA ASP A 214 -30.65 -15.28 5.02
C ASP A 214 -29.46 -16.24 5.14
N GLU A 215 -28.30 -15.85 4.63
CA GLU A 215 -27.05 -16.56 4.80
C GLU A 215 -26.48 -16.42 6.23
N GLY A 216 -27.12 -15.70 7.13
CA GLY A 216 -26.78 -15.59 8.55
C GLY A 216 -25.86 -14.41 8.89
N TRP A 217 -25.81 -13.39 8.03
CA TRP A 217 -25.32 -12.08 8.45
C TRP A 217 -26.37 -11.39 9.34
N GLU A 218 -25.92 -10.78 10.43
CA GLU A 218 -26.79 -10.06 11.37
C GLU A 218 -26.17 -8.71 11.72
N LEU A 219 -27.00 -7.68 11.83
CA LEU A 219 -26.58 -6.36 12.31
C LEU A 219 -26.36 -6.39 13.83
N THR A 220 -25.19 -6.87 14.25
CA THR A 220 -24.82 -6.88 15.67
C THR A 220 -24.66 -5.47 16.25
N THR A 221 -25.20 -5.26 17.44
CA THR A 221 -25.10 -4.01 18.21
C THR A 221 -24.13 -4.15 19.39
N PRO A 222 -23.54 -3.05 19.89
CA PRO A 222 -22.77 -3.06 21.12
C PRO A 222 -23.59 -3.59 22.31
N LYS A 223 -22.92 -4.23 23.26
CA LYS A 223 -23.54 -4.52 24.55
C LYS A 223 -23.81 -3.20 25.28
N PRO A 224 -24.91 -3.11 26.07
CA PRO A 224 -25.21 -1.93 26.87
C PRO A 224 -24.01 -1.51 27.73
N GLY A 225 -23.56 -0.27 27.58
CA GLY A 225 -22.42 0.30 28.30
C GLY A 225 -21.05 0.12 27.64
N GLU A 226 -20.97 -0.55 26.48
CA GLU A 226 -19.74 -0.65 25.68
C GLU A 226 -19.70 0.29 24.46
N GLU A 227 -20.75 1.08 24.22
CA GLU A 227 -20.93 1.90 23.02
C GLU A 227 -19.75 2.85 22.81
N SER A 228 -19.41 3.65 23.83
CA SER A 228 -18.30 4.61 23.77
C SER A 228 -16.94 3.96 23.58
N ARG A 229 -16.76 2.70 23.99
CA ARG A 229 -15.52 1.95 23.77
C ARG A 229 -15.35 1.59 22.30
N HIS A 230 -16.42 1.12 21.66
CA HIS A 230 -16.41 0.77 20.24
C HIS A 230 -16.33 2.01 19.35
N GLU A 231 -17.02 3.09 19.70
CA GLU A 231 -16.89 4.40 19.03
C GLU A 231 -15.48 4.98 19.16
N ALA A 232 -14.89 4.95 20.36
CA ALA A 232 -13.51 5.39 20.56
C ALA A 232 -12.52 4.55 19.74
N ALA A 233 -12.75 3.23 19.62
CA ALA A 233 -11.93 2.35 18.80
C ALA A 233 -11.97 2.72 17.31
N VAL A 234 -13.14 3.12 16.81
CA VAL A 234 -13.33 3.66 15.45
C VAL A 234 -12.67 5.03 15.26
N ASN A 235 -12.75 5.89 16.28
CA ASN A 235 -12.28 7.28 16.23
C ASN A 235 -10.80 7.47 16.58
N VAL A 236 -9.99 6.39 16.75
CA VAL A 236 -8.55 6.52 17.03
C VAL A 236 -7.79 7.12 15.83
N ARG A 237 -7.74 8.46 15.85
CA ARG A 237 -6.89 9.44 15.16
C ARG A 237 -7.08 9.62 13.65
N ARG A 238 -7.72 10.74 13.31
CA ARG A 238 -7.44 11.58 12.12
C ARG A 238 -5.94 11.47 11.74
N GLY A 239 -5.63 10.74 10.67
CA GLY A 239 -4.27 10.57 10.14
C GLY A 239 -3.75 9.13 10.14
N ARG A 240 -4.38 8.20 10.85
CA ARG A 240 -4.37 6.77 10.47
C ARG A 240 -5.70 6.53 9.78
N TYR A 241 -5.69 5.88 8.61
CA TYR A 241 -6.94 5.30 8.09
C TYR A 241 -7.57 4.54 9.25
N PRO A 242 -8.89 4.69 9.52
CA PRO A 242 -9.51 3.92 10.57
C PRO A 242 -9.11 2.46 10.37
N ASP A 243 -8.35 1.93 11.32
CA ASP A 243 -8.07 0.51 11.46
C ASP A 243 -8.72 0.06 12.76
N PRO A 244 -10.06 0.05 12.84
CA PRO A 244 -10.71 -0.20 14.10
C PRO A 244 -11.25 -1.60 14.02
N ASN A 245 -10.35 -2.59 14.01
CA ASN A 245 -10.72 -4.01 14.06
C ASN A 245 -12.00 -4.31 13.27
N TYR A 246 -11.94 -4.23 11.94
CA TYR A 246 -13.04 -4.58 11.04
C TYR A 246 -13.69 -5.94 11.40
N LEU A 247 -12.92 -6.79 12.11
CA LEU A 247 -13.38 -8.05 12.65
C LEU A 247 -13.77 -8.07 14.15
N GLY A 248 -13.46 -7.05 14.95
CA GLY A 248 -13.66 -7.03 16.40
C GLY A 248 -14.72 -6.06 16.94
N VAL A 249 -15.32 -5.22 16.09
CA VAL A 249 -16.42 -4.33 16.48
C VAL A 249 -17.79 -4.87 16.04
N PRO A 250 -18.89 -4.49 16.72
CA PRO A 250 -20.26 -4.74 16.26
C PRO A 250 -20.53 -4.12 14.88
N GLU A 251 -21.42 -4.76 14.12
CA GLU A 251 -21.75 -4.39 12.73
C GLU A 251 -22.37 -2.99 12.62
N SER A 252 -23.23 -2.61 13.59
CA SER A 252 -23.86 -1.28 13.58
C SER A 252 -22.84 -0.15 13.70
N VAL A 253 -21.85 -0.31 14.59
CA VAL A 253 -20.78 0.69 14.77
C VAL A 253 -19.88 0.76 13.54
N ALA A 254 -19.55 -0.39 12.94
CA ALA A 254 -18.75 -0.43 11.72
C ALA A 254 -19.44 0.29 10.56
N LEU A 255 -20.72 -0.01 10.30
CA LEU A 255 -21.49 0.59 9.21
C LEU A 255 -21.76 2.08 9.44
N ALA A 256 -22.10 2.50 10.66
CA ALA A 256 -22.27 3.91 11.00
C ALA A 256 -20.99 4.71 10.73
N SER A 257 -19.82 4.18 11.13
CA SER A 257 -18.53 4.84 10.87
C SER A 257 -18.16 4.99 9.40
N GLN A 258 -18.78 4.20 8.54
CA GLN A 258 -18.58 4.22 7.09
C GLN A 258 -19.63 5.08 6.38
N GLY A 259 -20.54 5.72 7.13
CA GLY A 259 -21.65 6.50 6.58
C GLY A 259 -22.61 5.63 5.78
N ALA A 260 -22.90 4.41 6.25
CA ALA A 260 -23.77 3.48 5.53
C ALA A 260 -25.16 4.06 5.26
N LEU A 261 -25.77 4.79 6.22
CA LEU A 261 -27.07 5.44 6.01
C LEU A 261 -26.98 6.59 5.00
N LYS A 262 -25.95 7.43 5.09
CA LYS A 262 -25.62 8.42 4.06
C LYS A 262 -25.55 7.81 2.67
N LEU A 263 -24.81 6.70 2.53
CA LEU A 263 -24.64 5.99 1.27
C LEU A 263 -25.96 5.36 0.78
N ALA A 264 -26.77 4.80 1.68
CA ALA A 264 -28.10 4.29 1.35
C ALA A 264 -29.01 5.41 0.82
N GLY A 265 -29.04 6.57 1.48
CA GLY A 265 -29.82 7.73 1.04
C GLY A 265 -29.36 8.28 -0.32
N LEU A 266 -28.04 8.31 -0.56
CA LEU A 266 -27.46 8.69 -1.85
C LEU A 266 -27.73 7.67 -2.97
N SER A 267 -27.91 6.39 -2.63
CA SER A 267 -28.28 5.36 -3.61
C SER A 267 -29.69 5.58 -4.18
N GLY A 268 -30.53 6.36 -3.49
CA GLY A 268 -31.93 6.61 -3.87
C GLY A 268 -32.88 5.47 -3.50
N ASN A 269 -32.39 4.40 -2.87
CA ASN A 269 -33.20 3.28 -2.41
C ASN A 269 -33.71 3.54 -0.97
N MET A 270 -34.87 4.18 -0.85
CA MET A 270 -35.48 4.49 0.45
C MET A 270 -35.93 3.26 1.23
N GLU A 271 -36.34 2.19 0.53
CA GLU A 271 -36.68 0.92 1.17
C GLU A 271 -35.46 0.33 1.89
N MET A 272 -34.28 0.41 1.28
CA MET A 272 -33.03 0.00 1.93
C MET A 272 -32.72 0.85 3.16
N LEU A 273 -32.88 2.18 3.08
CA LEU A 273 -32.64 3.07 4.21
C LEU A 273 -33.56 2.69 5.38
N GLN A 274 -34.86 2.52 5.11
CA GLN A 274 -35.82 2.06 6.12
C GLN A 274 -35.45 0.68 6.67
N TRP A 275 -35.08 -0.25 5.81
CA TRP A 275 -34.70 -1.61 6.17
C TRP A 275 -33.48 -1.67 7.11
N LEU A 276 -32.52 -0.75 6.94
CA LEU A 276 -31.35 -0.60 7.83
C LEU A 276 -31.75 0.03 9.18
N LEU A 277 -32.61 1.04 9.18
CA LEU A 277 -33.13 1.68 10.39
C LEU A 277 -33.94 0.70 11.24
N ASP A 278 -34.82 -0.09 10.63
CA ASP A 278 -35.67 -1.08 11.29
C ASP A 278 -34.85 -2.18 11.99
N ARG A 279 -33.64 -2.45 11.49
CA ARG A 279 -32.70 -3.40 12.09
C ARG A 279 -31.81 -2.79 13.18
N GLY A 280 -31.97 -1.50 13.48
CA GLY A 280 -31.29 -0.82 14.57
C GLY A 280 -29.98 -0.13 14.17
N LEU A 281 -29.77 0.17 12.88
CA LEU A 281 -28.69 1.07 12.48
C LEU A 281 -29.11 2.50 12.82
N THR A 282 -28.40 3.15 13.73
CA THR A 282 -28.71 4.52 14.16
C THR A 282 -28.00 5.56 13.29
N PRO A 283 -28.69 6.63 12.85
CA PRO A 283 -28.07 7.76 12.16
C PRO A 283 -26.98 8.43 12.99
N GLY A 284 -25.84 8.74 12.37
CA GLY A 284 -24.85 9.65 12.92
C GLY A 284 -25.12 11.11 12.52
N ASP A 285 -24.35 12.04 13.08
CA ASP A 285 -24.47 13.48 12.80
C ASP A 285 -24.33 13.78 11.28
N ASP A 286 -23.37 13.14 10.61
CA ASP A 286 -23.12 13.29 9.17
C ASP A 286 -24.27 12.77 8.29
N ASP A 287 -25.04 11.79 8.78
CA ASP A 287 -26.20 11.22 8.06
C ASP A 287 -27.39 12.20 8.12
N LEU A 288 -27.58 12.83 9.28
CA LEU A 288 -28.62 13.84 9.50
C LEU A 288 -28.33 15.13 8.73
N GLU A 289 -27.07 15.56 8.68
CA GLU A 289 -26.65 16.71 7.88
C GLU A 289 -26.95 16.49 6.39
N LEU A 290 -26.66 15.29 5.85
CA LEU A 290 -27.00 14.97 4.46
C LEU A 290 -28.52 14.98 4.24
N ALA A 291 -29.32 14.40 5.14
CA ALA A 291 -30.77 14.38 4.99
C ALA A 291 -31.34 15.81 4.84
N VAL A 292 -30.82 16.74 5.65
CA VAL A 292 -31.15 18.17 5.57
C VAL A 292 -30.67 18.79 4.25
N GLU A 293 -29.43 18.53 3.82
CA GLU A 293 -28.88 19.02 2.53
C GLU A 293 -29.68 18.51 1.33
N MET A 294 -30.14 17.27 1.37
CA MET A 294 -30.94 16.65 0.33
C MET A 294 -32.43 17.01 0.39
N GLN A 295 -32.85 17.83 1.37
CA GLN A 295 -34.25 18.18 1.64
C GLN A 295 -35.16 16.94 1.80
N ARG A 296 -34.62 15.87 2.38
CA ARG A 296 -35.34 14.65 2.74
C ARG A 296 -35.97 14.86 4.12
N VAL A 297 -37.30 14.83 4.18
CA VAL A 297 -38.09 15.10 5.40
C VAL A 297 -38.82 13.86 5.93
N ASP A 298 -38.80 12.79 5.13
CA ASP A 298 -39.21 11.42 5.43
C ASP A 298 -38.07 10.66 6.13
#